data_AF-A0A5S4FET2-F1
#
_entry.id   AF-A0A5S4FET2-F1
#
_cell.length_a   1.000
_cell.length_b   1.000
_cell.length_c   1.000
_cell.angle_alpha   90.00
_cell.angle_beta   90.00
_cell.angle_gamma   90.00
#
_symmetry.space_group_name_H-M   'P 1'
#
loop_
_entity.id
_entity.type
_entity.pdbx_description
1 polymer ?
#
loop_
_entity_poly.entity_id
_entity_poly.type
_entity_poly.pdbx_seq_one_letter_code
_entity_poly.pdbx_strand_id
1 'polypeptide(L)'
;MSNVDRELLEHFLRARHDEVGGDHAGPVMTRIVERLSDYPAMVFSRCGEVLLQTRPAIVLFGDYTRFGGTSRYLVDRWFADPAARERYLVEVGVTGHWHLRRYRHADLGELELCRQLLVDPVEHQMLLVFMAVPGSPSDEKLRRLTVAGD
;
A
#
# COMPACT_ATOMS: atom_id res chain seq x y z
N MET A 1 6.02 16.29 6.26
CA MET A 1 6.04 15.01 5.51
C MET A 1 5.57 13.93 6.46
N SER A 2 4.46 13.25 6.15
CA SER A 2 4.00 12.09 6.93
C SER A 2 5.05 10.97 6.86
N ASN A 3 5.28 10.25 7.95
CA ASN A 3 6.43 9.35 8.08
C ASN A 3 6.28 8.05 7.26
N VAL A 4 5.07 7.67 6.85
CA VAL A 4 4.79 6.36 6.23
C VAL A 4 5.18 6.24 4.76
N ASP A 5 5.30 7.35 4.04
CA ASP A 5 5.85 7.30 2.67
C ASP A 5 7.37 7.33 2.69
N ARG A 6 7.99 8.00 3.67
CA ARG A 6 9.42 8.27 3.62
C ARG A 6 10.25 6.99 3.63
N GLU A 7 10.00 6.05 4.53
CA GLU A 7 10.82 4.82 4.59
C GLU A 7 10.63 3.92 3.35
N LEU A 8 9.40 3.82 2.85
CA LEU A 8 9.08 3.02 1.66
C LEU A 8 9.61 3.70 0.38
N LEU A 9 9.45 5.02 0.27
CA LEU A 9 10.00 5.84 -0.80
C LEU A 9 11.53 5.85 -0.76
N GLU A 10 12.14 6.00 0.42
CA GLU A 10 13.60 5.89 0.62
C GLU A 10 14.10 4.50 0.23
N HIS A 11 13.34 3.45 0.52
CA HIS A 11 13.68 2.10 0.06
C HIS A 11 13.69 2.02 -1.46
N PHE A 12 12.63 2.51 -2.13
CA PHE A 12 12.54 2.49 -3.60
C PHE A 12 13.53 3.42 -4.29
N LEU A 13 13.82 4.58 -3.69
CA LEU A 13 14.83 5.52 -4.19
C LEU A 13 16.23 4.91 -4.25
N ARG A 14 16.52 3.89 -3.43
CA ARG A 14 17.79 3.15 -3.46
C ARG A 14 17.83 2.09 -4.57
N ALA A 15 16.68 1.71 -5.13
CA ALA A 15 16.59 0.75 -6.23
C ALA A 15 16.79 1.45 -7.58
N ARG A 16 17.44 0.78 -8.54
CA ARG A 16 17.67 1.31 -9.88
C ARG A 16 16.50 0.95 -10.80
N HIS A 17 15.90 1.92 -11.48
CA HIS A 17 14.80 1.69 -12.43
C HIS A 17 15.17 0.86 -13.66
N ASP A 18 16.45 0.79 -14.03
CA ASP A 18 16.92 0.12 -15.25
C ASP A 18 16.97 -1.43 -15.14
N GLU A 19 16.87 -1.97 -13.92
CA GLU A 19 16.70 -3.40 -13.73
C GLU A 19 15.22 -3.73 -13.96
N VAL A 20 14.93 -4.55 -14.97
CA VAL A 20 13.57 -5.00 -15.30
C VAL A 20 12.93 -5.62 -14.05
N GLY A 21 12.14 -4.83 -13.34
CA GLY A 21 11.26 -5.33 -12.28
C GLY A 21 10.30 -6.30 -12.93
N GLY A 22 10.17 -7.51 -12.37
CA GLY A 22 9.30 -8.52 -12.95
C GLY A 22 7.89 -7.97 -13.17
N ASP A 23 7.34 -8.17 -14.38
CA ASP A 23 6.02 -7.66 -14.77
C ASP A 23 4.85 -8.25 -13.95
N HIS A 24 5.14 -9.19 -13.05
CA HIS A 24 4.13 -9.95 -12.31
C HIS A 24 4.62 -10.29 -10.89
N ALA A 25 3.68 -10.36 -9.95
CA ALA A 25 3.96 -10.90 -8.63
C ALA A 25 4.29 -12.40 -8.70
N GLY A 26 5.24 -12.85 -7.88
CA GLY A 26 5.62 -14.24 -7.79
C GLY A 26 4.46 -15.10 -7.28
N PRO A 27 4.45 -16.42 -7.57
CA PRO A 27 3.32 -17.29 -7.27
C PRO A 27 2.98 -17.35 -5.77
N VAL A 28 4.00 -17.27 -4.90
CA VAL A 28 3.82 -17.24 -3.44
C VAL A 28 3.12 -15.95 -3.01
N MET A 29 3.57 -14.80 -3.50
CA MET A 29 2.98 -13.50 -3.17
C MET A 29 1.54 -13.40 -3.66
N THR A 30 1.27 -13.83 -4.90
CA THR A 30 -0.08 -13.93 -5.44
C THR A 30 -0.98 -14.75 -4.51
N ARG A 31 -0.51 -15.93 -4.06
CA ARG A 31 -1.31 -16.80 -3.20
C ARG A 31 -1.56 -16.21 -1.80
N ILE A 32 -0.61 -15.47 -1.24
CA ILE A 32 -0.78 -14.77 0.05
C ILE A 32 -1.84 -13.67 -0.10
N VAL A 33 -1.71 -12.84 -1.14
CA VAL A 33 -2.60 -11.69 -1.39
C VAL A 33 -4.03 -12.15 -1.63
N GLU A 34 -4.24 -13.25 -2.35
CA GLU A 34 -5.56 -13.87 -2.53
C GLU A 34 -6.25 -14.21 -1.20
N ARG A 35 -5.50 -14.56 -0.15
CA ARG A 35 -6.04 -14.84 1.19
C ARG A 35 -6.27 -13.60 2.04
N LEU A 36 -5.79 -12.44 1.57
CA LEU A 36 -5.96 -11.14 2.20
C LEU A 36 -7.04 -10.31 1.49
N SER A 37 -7.97 -10.94 0.77
CA SER A 37 -9.00 -10.25 -0.04
C SER A 37 -9.78 -9.18 0.70
N ASP A 38 -9.98 -9.36 2.01
CA ASP A 38 -10.75 -8.45 2.87
C ASP A 38 -9.91 -7.33 3.48
N TYR A 39 -8.59 -7.34 3.29
CA TYR A 39 -7.66 -6.37 3.85
C TYR A 39 -6.99 -5.55 2.74
N PRO A 40 -6.71 -4.25 2.97
CA PRO A 40 -5.88 -3.48 2.05
C PRO A 40 -4.46 -4.04 2.01
N ALA A 41 -4.11 -4.71 0.92
CA ALA A 41 -2.80 -5.27 0.68
C ALA A 41 -2.31 -5.01 -0.75
N MET A 42 -1.01 -4.76 -0.90
CA MET A 42 -0.38 -4.48 -2.19
C MET A 42 1.00 -5.12 -2.28
N VAL A 43 1.35 -5.64 -3.46
CA VAL A 43 2.67 -6.17 -3.77
C VAL A 43 3.44 -5.16 -4.61
N PHE A 44 4.69 -4.93 -4.23
CA PHE A 44 5.61 -4.09 -4.96
C PHE A 44 6.73 -4.91 -5.58
N SER A 45 7.17 -4.51 -6.76
CA SER A 45 8.48 -4.86 -7.28
C SER A 45 9.57 -4.16 -6.47
N ARG A 46 10.82 -4.57 -6.68
CA ARG A 46 12.02 -3.95 -6.09
C ARG A 46 12.09 -2.44 -6.30
N CYS A 47 11.59 -1.95 -7.44
CA CYS A 47 11.67 -0.55 -7.85
C CYS A 47 10.41 0.26 -7.49
N GLY A 48 9.46 -0.33 -6.76
CA GLY A 48 8.26 0.38 -6.31
C GLY A 48 7.16 0.49 -7.35
N GLU A 49 7.15 -0.39 -8.33
CA GLU A 49 5.97 -0.65 -9.15
C GLU A 49 4.99 -1.53 -8.37
N VAL A 50 3.69 -1.25 -8.48
CA VAL A 50 2.66 -2.06 -7.84
C VAL A 50 2.24 -3.19 -8.78
N LEU A 51 2.53 -4.43 -8.39
CA LEU A 51 2.29 -5.62 -9.21
C LEU A 51 0.91 -6.23 -8.96
N LEU A 52 0.41 -6.13 -7.73
CA LEU A 52 -0.91 -6.61 -7.33
C LEU A 52 -1.49 -5.71 -6.23
N GLN A 53 -2.82 -5.54 -6.23
CA GLN A 53 -3.56 -4.88 -5.15
C GLN A 53 -4.83 -5.65 -4.87
N THR A 54 -5.17 -5.80 -3.58
CA THR A 54 -6.50 -6.25 -3.20
C THR A 54 -7.52 -5.16 -3.49
N ARG A 55 -8.79 -5.55 -3.62
CA ARG A 55 -9.88 -4.61 -3.84
C ARG A 55 -9.96 -3.51 -2.76
N PRO A 56 -9.88 -3.79 -1.45
CA PRO A 56 -9.84 -2.74 -0.44
C PRO A 56 -8.64 -1.80 -0.58
N ALA A 57 -7.48 -2.29 -1.06
CA ALA A 57 -6.34 -1.43 -1.34
C ALA A 57 -6.58 -0.50 -2.54
N ILE A 58 -7.23 -0.99 -3.60
CA ILE A 58 -7.62 -0.15 -4.73
C ILE A 58 -8.59 0.95 -4.28
N VAL A 59 -9.56 0.63 -3.42
CA VAL A 59 -10.48 1.63 -2.88
C VAL A 59 -9.74 2.64 -1.99
N LEU A 60 -8.77 2.18 -1.19
CA LEU A 60 -8.07 3.02 -0.21
C LEU A 60 -6.95 3.88 -0.81
N PHE A 61 -6.30 3.43 -1.88
CA PHE A 61 -5.13 4.13 -2.46
C PHE A 61 -5.35 4.53 -3.92
N GLY A 62 -6.40 4.02 -4.55
CA GLY A 62 -6.57 4.03 -6.00
C GLY A 62 -5.91 2.82 -6.66
N ASP A 63 -6.32 2.59 -7.92
CA ASP A 63 -5.70 1.59 -8.78
C ASP A 63 -4.35 2.11 -9.28
N TYR A 64 -3.29 1.46 -8.81
CA TYR A 64 -1.89 1.71 -9.11
C TYR A 64 -1.32 0.71 -10.13
N THR A 65 -2.02 -0.39 -10.43
CA THR A 65 -1.58 -1.37 -11.45
C THR A 65 -1.91 -0.90 -12.87
N ARG A 66 -2.82 0.07 -13.03
CA ARG A 66 -3.21 0.65 -14.33
C ARG A 66 -2.15 1.55 -15.01
N PHE A 67 -1.06 1.89 -14.33
CA PHE A 67 -0.09 2.87 -14.85
C PHE A 67 1.02 2.19 -15.66
N GLY A 68 1.40 2.80 -16.79
CA GLY A 68 2.53 2.39 -17.62
C GLY A 68 3.66 3.44 -17.62
N GLY A 69 4.73 3.16 -18.38
CA GLY A 69 5.88 4.06 -18.46
C GLY A 69 6.55 4.28 -17.12
N THR A 70 7.19 5.43 -16.90
CA THR A 70 7.78 5.80 -15.60
C THR A 70 6.72 5.97 -14.51
N SER A 71 5.50 6.35 -14.88
CA SER A 71 4.38 6.49 -13.94
C SER A 71 3.95 5.18 -13.27
N ARG A 72 4.44 4.01 -13.68
CA ARG A 72 4.22 2.76 -12.92
C ARG A 72 4.94 2.76 -11.56
N TYR A 73 6.05 3.49 -11.46
CA TYR A 73 6.83 3.57 -10.22
C TYR A 73 6.25 4.62 -9.27
N LEU A 74 6.03 4.22 -8.01
CA LEU A 74 5.49 5.12 -6.97
C LEU A 74 6.35 6.38 -6.78
N VAL A 75 7.67 6.24 -6.84
CA VAL A 75 8.61 7.36 -6.69
C VAL A 75 8.35 8.43 -7.76
N ASP A 76 8.29 8.02 -9.02
CA ASP A 76 8.08 8.95 -10.14
C ASP A 76 6.71 9.63 -10.04
N ARG A 77 5.65 8.89 -9.68
CA ARG A 77 4.32 9.48 -9.48
C ARG A 77 4.27 10.45 -8.31
N TRP A 78 4.90 10.12 -7.20
CA TRP A 78 4.91 10.98 -6.02
C TRP A 78 5.44 12.38 -6.35
N PHE A 79 6.50 12.45 -7.16
CA PHE A 79 7.07 13.74 -7.58
C PHE A 79 6.29 14.39 -8.73
N ALA A 80 5.81 13.62 -9.70
CA ALA A 80 5.17 14.16 -10.91
C ALA A 80 3.68 14.51 -10.76
N ASP A 81 2.93 13.79 -9.93
CA ASP A 81 1.46 13.89 -9.82
C ASP A 81 1.02 14.38 -8.42
N PRO A 82 0.54 15.63 -8.29
CA PRO A 82 -0.04 16.12 -7.04
C PRO A 82 -1.23 15.29 -6.54
N ALA A 83 -2.06 14.77 -7.44
CA ALA A 83 -3.23 13.97 -7.08
C ALA A 83 -2.82 12.58 -6.55
N ALA A 84 -1.62 12.10 -6.88
CA ALA A 84 -1.07 10.91 -6.24
C ALA A 84 -0.92 11.14 -4.74
N ARG A 85 -0.42 12.31 -4.31
CA ARG A 85 -0.15 12.64 -2.90
C ARG A 85 -1.42 12.74 -2.05
N GLU A 86 -2.53 13.17 -2.64
CA GLU A 86 -3.81 13.36 -1.94
C GLU A 86 -4.46 12.03 -1.51
N ARG A 87 -4.15 10.92 -2.19
CA ARG A 87 -4.72 9.59 -1.91
C ARG A 87 -3.85 8.76 -0.96
N TYR A 88 -2.74 9.30 -0.46
CA TYR A 88 -1.91 8.60 0.52
C TYR A 88 -2.45 8.74 1.93
N LEU A 89 -2.27 7.67 2.71
CA LEU A 89 -2.50 7.70 4.15
C LEU A 89 -1.42 8.56 4.82
N VAL A 90 -1.82 9.74 5.27
CA VAL A 90 -0.91 10.65 6.00
C VAL A 90 -0.82 10.17 7.44
N GLU A 91 0.34 9.68 7.87
CA GLU A 91 0.59 9.37 9.28
C GLU A 91 0.55 10.65 10.12
N VAL A 92 -0.34 10.69 11.11
CA VAL A 92 -0.55 11.84 12.01
C VAL A 92 -0.16 11.56 13.46
N GLY A 93 0.22 10.32 13.79
CA GLY A 93 0.75 9.97 15.11
C GLY A 93 0.84 8.47 15.36
N VAL A 94 1.52 8.12 16.45
CA VAL A 94 1.59 6.74 16.96
C VAL A 94 0.67 6.63 18.17
N THR A 95 -0.02 5.51 18.31
CA THR A 95 -0.85 5.24 19.51
C THR A 95 -0.01 4.57 20.60
N GLY A 96 -0.50 4.56 21.84
CA GLY A 96 0.17 3.87 22.97
C GLY A 96 0.24 2.34 22.85
N HIS A 97 -0.27 1.75 21.76
CA HIS A 97 -0.23 0.32 21.48
C HIS A 97 0.78 0.04 20.35
N TRP A 98 1.68 -0.93 20.57
CA TRP A 98 3.01 -1.00 19.97
C TRP A 98 3.12 -1.12 18.42
N HIS A 99 2.02 -1.13 17.67
CA HIS A 99 2.04 -1.20 16.19
C HIS A 99 0.96 -0.36 15.49
N LEU A 100 0.09 0.30 16.26
CA LEU A 100 -1.07 1.00 15.72
C LEU A 100 -0.72 2.46 15.47
N ARG A 101 -0.87 2.89 14.21
CA ARG A 101 -0.58 4.25 13.74
C ARG A 101 -1.87 4.94 13.34
N ARG A 102 -1.94 6.24 13.56
CA ARG A 102 -3.03 7.09 13.10
C ARG A 102 -2.72 7.63 11.73
N TYR A 103 -3.67 7.48 10.84
CA TYR A 103 -3.64 7.97 9.48
C TYR A 103 -4.83 8.88 9.21
N ARG A 104 -4.65 9.83 8.30
CA ARG A 104 -5.74 10.59 7.72
C ARG A 104 -5.90 10.20 6.25
N HIS A 105 -7.11 9.79 5.87
CA HIS A 105 -7.53 9.54 4.50
C HIS A 105 -8.55 10.60 4.07
N ALA A 106 -8.48 11.07 2.82
CA ALA A 106 -9.35 12.13 2.31
C ALA A 106 -10.85 11.81 2.49
N ASP A 107 -11.26 10.60 2.12
CA ASP A 107 -12.68 10.21 2.12
C ASP A 107 -13.12 9.50 3.41
N LEU A 108 -12.19 8.86 4.14
CA LEU A 108 -12.52 8.03 5.30
C LEU A 108 -12.23 8.72 6.64
N GLY A 109 -11.65 9.92 6.59
CA GLY A 109 -11.18 10.66 7.75
C GLY A 109 -10.06 9.91 8.47
N GLU A 110 -10.11 9.92 9.80
CA GLU A 110 -9.08 9.27 10.62
C GLU A 110 -9.23 7.74 10.66
N LEU A 111 -8.10 7.07 10.56
CA LEU A 111 -7.95 5.61 10.62
C LEU A 111 -6.83 5.26 11.58
N GLU A 112 -7.07 4.26 12.42
CA GLU A 112 -6.06 3.63 13.27
C GLU A 112 -5.73 2.26 12.70
N LEU A 113 -4.54 2.12 12.11
CA LEU A 113 -4.12 0.93 11.37
C LEU A 113 -2.74 0.44 11.81
N CYS A 114 -2.62 -0.87 11.96
CA CYS A 114 -1.36 -1.58 11.94
C CYS A 114 -0.89 -1.68 10.49
N ARG A 115 0.40 -1.41 10.27
CA ARG A 115 1.06 -1.55 8.98
C ARG A 115 2.13 -2.62 9.09
N GLN A 116 2.09 -3.63 8.22
CA GLN A 116 3.11 -4.65 8.15
C GLN A 116 3.71 -4.71 6.75
N LEU A 117 5.05 -4.63 6.69
CA LEU A 117 5.82 -4.89 5.48
C LEU A 117 6.44 -6.27 5.58
N LEU A 118 6.26 -7.10 4.56
CA LEU A 118 6.92 -8.38 4.38
C LEU A 118 7.77 -8.30 3.12
N VAL A 119 8.95 -8.91 3.14
CA VAL A 119 9.90 -8.88 2.02
C VAL A 119 10.13 -10.31 1.55
N ASP A 120 10.01 -10.54 0.25
CA ASP A 120 10.56 -11.70 -0.43
C ASP A 120 11.96 -11.33 -0.94
N PRO A 121 13.03 -11.82 -0.30
CA PRO A 121 14.38 -11.50 -0.71
C PRO A 121 14.81 -12.22 -2.00
N VAL A 122 14.11 -13.29 -2.40
CA VAL A 122 14.44 -14.11 -3.57
C VAL A 122 13.90 -13.45 -4.84
N GLU A 123 12.61 -13.14 -4.85
CA GLU A 123 11.94 -12.47 -5.97
C GLU A 123 12.11 -10.93 -5.92
N HIS A 124 12.74 -10.42 -4.86
CA HIS A 124 12.87 -8.98 -4.58
C HIS A 124 11.53 -8.24 -4.57
N GLN A 125 10.51 -8.89 -4.01
CA GLN A 125 9.16 -8.35 -3.90
C GLN A 125 8.85 -7.94 -2.46
N MET A 126 7.91 -7.04 -2.29
CA MET A 126 7.44 -6.64 -0.97
C MET A 126 5.92 -6.66 -0.90
N LEU A 127 5.39 -7.14 0.21
CA LEU A 127 3.96 -7.10 0.51
C LEU A 127 3.74 -6.10 1.63
N LEU A 128 2.90 -5.09 1.37
CA LEU A 128 2.43 -4.16 2.38
C LEU A 128 0.97 -4.48 2.72
N VAL A 129 0.70 -4.66 4.01
CA VAL A 129 -0.64 -4.94 4.52
C VAL A 129 -1.03 -3.90 5.56
N PHE A 130 -2.27 -3.42 5.48
CA PHE A 130 -2.90 -2.60 6.49
C PHE A 130 -4.00 -3.38 7.19
N MET A 131 -4.03 -3.33 8.52
CA MET A 131 -5.05 -3.98 9.33
C MET A 131 -5.52 -3.03 10.41
N ALA A 132 -6.81 -3.05 10.71
CA ALA A 132 -7.35 -2.43 11.92
C ALA A 132 -7.49 -3.49 13.01
N VAL A 133 -7.58 -3.05 14.27
CA VAL A 133 -7.95 -3.96 15.36
C VAL A 133 -9.38 -4.46 15.10
N PRO A 134 -9.64 -5.78 15.09
CA PRO A 134 -10.99 -6.31 14.84
C PRO A 134 -12.04 -5.70 15.79
N GLY A 135 -13.17 -5.28 15.23
CA GLY A 135 -14.25 -4.62 15.96
C GLY A 135 -14.02 -3.13 16.28
N SER A 136 -12.87 -2.56 15.89
CA SER A 136 -12.63 -1.12 16.02
C SER A 136 -13.40 -0.31 14.96
N PRO A 137 -13.60 1.02 15.17
CA PRO A 137 -14.19 1.88 14.15
C PRO A 137 -13.45 1.86 12.81
N SER A 138 -12.12 1.70 12.83
CA SER A 138 -11.31 1.59 11.61
C SER A 138 -11.54 0.27 10.88
N ASP A 139 -11.74 -0.82 11.61
CA ASP A 139 -12.08 -2.13 11.04
C ASP A 139 -13.45 -2.10 10.36
N GLU A 140 -14.43 -1.47 10.99
CA GLU A 140 -15.75 -1.30 10.37
C GLU A 140 -15.68 -0.44 9.09
N LYS A 141 -14.90 0.65 9.10
CA LYS A 141 -14.66 1.45 7.89
C LYS A 141 -14.02 0.61 6.78
N LEU A 142 -12.99 -0.17 7.08
CA LEU A 142 -12.33 -1.01 6.09
C LEU A 142 -13.26 -2.09 5.51
N ARG A 143 -14.05 -2.77 6.35
CA ARG A 143 -15.02 -3.78 5.89
C ARG A 143 -16.07 -3.22 4.94
N ARG A 144 -16.49 -1.97 5.15
CA ARG A 144 -17.42 -1.30 4.22
C ARG A 144 -16.82 -1.11 2.82
N LEU A 145 -15.50 -0.91 2.71
CA LEU A 145 -14.82 -0.84 1.40
C LEU A 145 -14.86 -2.16 0.64
N THR A 146 -14.85 -3.28 1.36
CA THR A 146 -14.91 -4.62 0.78
C THR A 146 -16.31 -4.94 0.22
N VAL A 147 -17.37 -4.44 0.86
CA VAL A 147 -18.78 -4.72 0.50
C VAL A 147 -19.33 -3.75 -0.57
N ALA A 148 -18.87 -2.49 -0.60
CA ALA A 148 -19.50 -1.41 -1.38
C ALA A 148 -19.20 -1.42 -2.90
N GLY A 149 -18.90 -2.57 -3.51
CA GLY A 149 -18.62 -2.58 -4.96
C GLY A 149 -19.10 -3.81 -5.73
N ASP A 150 -20.09 -4.53 -5.23
CA ASP A 150 -20.83 -5.45 -6.10
C ASP A 150 -21.82 -4.69 -6.99
#